data_AF-A0A833PB49-F1
#
_entry.id   AF-A0A833PB49-F1
#
_cell.length_a   1.000
_cell.length_b   1.000
_cell.length_c   1.000
_cell.angle_alpha   90.00
_cell.angle_beta   90.00
_cell.angle_gamma   90.00
#
_symmetry.space_group_name_H-M   'P 1'
#
loop_
_entity.id
_entity.type
_entity.pdbx_description
1 polymer ?
#
loop_
_entity_poly.entity_id
_entity_poly.type
_entity_poly.pdbx_seq_one_letter_code
_entity_poly.pdbx_strand_id
1 'polypeptide(L)'
;MLKTENNPDGLAKEVFDDLQNQLFKNRAQFYYDLPAGPFYGFNRPDAKPSEPVILNWWRQGMMGGAKAHYDGIVAFSQTDFTEDLKKISVPVLVMHGDDDQIVPYENSGVLSAKLVQNGTLKTYHGFSHGMLTVNADVINPDLLAFIRAE
;
A
#
# COMPACT_ATOMS: atom_id res chain seq x y z
N MET A 1 8.97 6.29 1.64
CA MET A 1 9.24 5.03 0.90
C MET A 1 10.52 5.11 0.09
N LEU A 2 10.73 6.17 -0.69
CA LEU A 2 11.98 6.41 -1.43
C LEU A 2 13.22 6.35 -0.51
N LYS A 3 14.30 5.80 -1.05
CA LYS A 3 15.63 5.85 -0.45
C LYS A 3 16.20 7.25 -0.52
N THR A 4 16.49 7.82 0.64
CA THR A 4 17.11 9.14 0.80
C THR A 4 18.18 9.08 1.89
N GLU A 5 18.91 10.16 2.12
CA GLU A 5 19.84 10.25 3.26
C GLU A 5 19.10 10.08 4.61
N ASN A 6 17.86 10.57 4.69
CA ASN A 6 17.01 10.46 5.88
C ASN A 6 16.19 9.16 5.93
N ASN A 7 16.21 8.36 4.85
CA ASN A 7 15.54 7.07 4.76
C ASN A 7 16.43 6.04 4.01
N PRO A 8 17.54 5.58 4.62
CA PRO A 8 18.55 4.78 3.92
C PRO A 8 18.06 3.37 3.53
N ASP A 9 17.08 2.85 4.26
CA ASP A 9 16.44 1.55 4.02
C ASP A 9 15.27 1.64 3.03
N GLY A 10 15.10 2.80 2.41
CA GLY A 10 14.10 3.05 1.38
C GLY A 10 14.29 2.24 0.09
N LEU A 11 13.25 2.23 -0.73
CA LEU A 11 13.32 1.68 -2.08
C LEU A 11 14.08 2.61 -3.01
N ALA A 12 14.91 2.03 -3.87
CA ALA A 12 15.65 2.78 -4.89
C ALA A 12 14.69 3.51 -5.85
N LYS A 13 15.08 4.70 -6.32
CA LYS A 13 14.21 5.55 -7.16
C LYS A 13 13.78 4.83 -8.44
N GLU A 14 14.66 3.99 -8.96
CA GLU A 14 14.49 3.21 -10.19
C GLU A 14 13.27 2.28 -10.12
N VAL A 15 12.88 1.83 -8.92
CA VAL A 15 11.65 1.03 -8.73
C VAL A 15 10.42 1.84 -9.10
N PHE A 16 10.35 3.10 -8.68
CA PHE A 16 9.21 3.97 -8.95
C PHE A 16 9.25 4.52 -10.39
N ASP A 17 10.45 4.79 -10.91
CA ASP A 17 10.62 5.19 -12.31
C ASP A 17 10.17 4.07 -13.27
N ASP A 18 10.40 2.81 -12.91
CA ASP A 18 9.90 1.67 -13.68
C ASP A 18 8.36 1.58 -13.64
N LEU A 19 7.70 1.84 -12.51
CA LEU A 19 6.23 1.93 -12.46
C LEU A 19 5.69 3.01 -13.40
N GLN A 20 6.32 4.19 -13.43
CA GLN A 20 5.97 5.26 -14.36
C GLN A 20 6.15 4.83 -15.82
N ASN A 21 7.25 4.13 -16.13
CA ASN A 21 7.53 3.60 -17.45
C ASN A 21 6.53 2.52 -17.90
N GLN A 22 6.16 1.59 -17.01
CA GLN A 22 5.16 0.55 -17.30
C GLN A 22 3.80 1.17 -17.59
N LEU A 23 3.37 2.12 -16.76
CA LEU A 23 2.13 2.86 -16.97
C LEU A 23 2.14 3.62 -18.30
N PHE A 24 3.25 4.32 -18.60
CA PHE A 24 3.42 5.06 -19.85
C PHE A 24 3.34 4.16 -21.08
N LYS A 25 4.02 3.00 -21.05
CA LYS A 25 4.08 2.06 -22.17
C LYS A 25 2.75 1.35 -22.42
N ASN A 26 2.11 0.85 -21.37
CA ASN A 26 0.83 0.15 -21.48
C ASN A 26 0.05 0.24 -20.17
N ARG A 27 -0.67 1.35 -20.03
CA ARG A 27 -1.54 1.60 -18.88
C ARG A 27 -2.52 0.46 -18.62
N ALA A 28 -3.18 -0.08 -19.66
CA ALA A 28 -4.21 -1.08 -19.48
C ALA A 28 -3.64 -2.38 -18.88
N GLN A 29 -2.45 -2.80 -19.34
CA GLN A 29 -1.74 -3.95 -18.81
C GLN A 29 -1.22 -3.69 -17.39
N PHE A 30 -0.58 -2.55 -17.15
CA PHE A 30 -0.08 -2.15 -15.83
C PHE A 30 -1.16 -2.22 -14.75
N TYR A 31 -2.35 -1.67 -15.05
CA TYR A 31 -3.49 -1.70 -14.12
C TYR A 31 -4.14 -3.09 -13.97
N TYR A 32 -3.81 -4.05 -14.84
CA TYR A 32 -4.28 -5.43 -14.71
C TYR A 32 -3.28 -6.29 -13.93
N ASP A 33 -1.98 -6.14 -14.22
CA ASP A 33 -0.92 -6.95 -13.63
C ASP A 33 -0.76 -6.72 -12.13
N LEU A 34 -0.97 -5.48 -11.66
CA LEU A 34 -0.91 -5.17 -10.23
C LEU A 34 -1.92 -5.99 -9.40
N PRO A 35 -3.25 -5.91 -9.65
CA PRO A 35 -4.22 -6.70 -8.90
C PRO A 35 -4.17 -8.19 -9.24
N ALA A 36 -3.80 -8.59 -10.46
CA ALA A 36 -3.65 -9.99 -10.81
C ALA A 36 -2.41 -10.65 -10.17
N GLY A 37 -1.43 -9.84 -9.74
CA GLY A 37 -0.19 -10.30 -9.13
C GLY A 37 -0.03 -9.81 -7.68
N PRO A 38 0.91 -8.89 -7.40
CA PRO A 38 1.39 -8.64 -6.04
C PRO A 38 0.41 -7.90 -5.13
N PHE A 39 -0.52 -7.10 -5.67
CA PHE A 39 -1.39 -6.25 -4.85
C PHE A 39 -2.28 -7.07 -3.90
N TYR A 40 -2.88 -8.14 -4.39
CA TYR A 40 -3.69 -9.06 -3.57
C TYR A 40 -2.93 -10.33 -3.15
N GLY A 41 -1.64 -10.43 -3.48
CA GLY A 41 -0.84 -11.64 -3.29
C GLY A 41 -1.22 -12.80 -4.23
N PHE A 42 -1.91 -12.52 -5.33
CA PHE A 42 -2.35 -13.52 -6.31
C PHE A 42 -1.21 -14.15 -7.13
N ASN A 43 -0.01 -13.58 -7.06
CA ASN A 43 1.23 -14.17 -7.58
C ASN A 43 1.87 -15.22 -6.65
N ARG A 44 1.34 -15.44 -5.44
CA ARG A 44 1.87 -16.48 -4.53
C ARG A 44 1.47 -17.88 -5.03
N PRO A 45 2.32 -18.92 -4.85
CA PRO A 45 2.08 -20.26 -5.40
C PRO A 45 0.73 -20.89 -5.05
N ASP A 46 0.21 -20.63 -3.85
CA ASP A 46 -1.05 -21.22 -3.35
C ASP A 46 -2.21 -20.22 -3.35
N ALA A 47 -2.03 -19.06 -3.99
CA ALA A 47 -3.09 -18.07 -4.07
C ALA A 47 -4.27 -18.60 -4.88
N LYS A 48 -5.47 -18.11 -4.55
CA LYS A 48 -6.69 -18.34 -5.32
C LYS A 48 -7.14 -16.99 -5.90
N PRO A 49 -6.65 -16.61 -7.09
CA PRO A 49 -6.99 -15.32 -7.68
C PRO A 49 -8.51 -15.18 -7.85
N SER A 50 -9.04 -14.02 -7.46
CA SER A 50 -10.44 -13.69 -7.67
C SER A 50 -10.56 -12.77 -8.88
N GLU A 51 -10.91 -13.33 -10.03
CA GLU A 51 -11.09 -12.58 -11.27
C GLU A 51 -12.07 -11.39 -11.12
N PRO A 52 -13.23 -11.52 -10.44
CA PRO A 52 -14.11 -10.37 -10.22
C PRO A 52 -13.44 -9.23 -9.44
N VAL A 53 -12.58 -9.55 -8.46
CA VAL A 53 -11.82 -8.54 -7.69
C VAL A 53 -10.78 -7.88 -8.58
N ILE A 54 -10.03 -8.66 -9.37
CA ILE A 54 -9.03 -8.16 -10.32
C ILE A 54 -9.67 -7.20 -11.33
N LEU A 55 -10.76 -7.63 -11.97
CA LEU A 55 -11.44 -6.85 -12.99
C LEU A 55 -12.11 -5.60 -12.41
N ASN A 56 -12.64 -5.65 -11.19
CA ASN A 56 -13.19 -4.45 -10.55
C ASN A 56 -12.10 -3.45 -10.15
N TRP A 57 -10.93 -3.92 -9.71
CA TRP A 57 -9.78 -3.04 -9.46
C TRP A 57 -9.29 -2.39 -10.75
N TRP A 58 -9.09 -3.19 -11.80
CA TRP A 58 -8.72 -2.73 -13.14
C TRP A 58 -9.72 -1.70 -13.68
N ARG A 59 -11.02 -1.98 -13.59
CA ARG A 59 -12.09 -1.06 -14.01
C ARG A 59 -11.96 0.30 -13.31
N GLN A 60 -11.74 0.33 -12.00
CA GLN A 60 -11.54 1.58 -11.25
C GLN A 60 -10.26 2.30 -11.70
N GLY A 61 -9.15 1.56 -11.84
CA GLY A 61 -7.89 2.09 -12.36
C GLY A 61 -7.99 2.64 -13.79
N MET A 62 -8.88 2.09 -14.63
CA MET A 62 -9.09 2.59 -15.99
C MET A 62 -10.02 3.81 -16.05
N MET A 63 -10.86 4.04 -15.04
CA MET A 63 -11.70 5.23 -14.92
C MET A 63 -10.92 6.51 -14.58
N GLY A 64 -9.71 6.41 -14.04
CA GLY A 64 -8.88 7.58 -13.71
C GLY A 64 -8.15 8.21 -14.89
N GLY A 65 -7.47 9.34 -14.65
CA GLY A 65 -6.69 10.05 -15.67
C GLY A 65 -5.26 9.54 -15.80
N ALA A 66 -4.80 9.25 -17.03
CA ALA A 66 -3.46 8.71 -17.26
C ALA A 66 -2.33 9.60 -16.71
N LYS A 67 -2.41 10.93 -16.93
CA LYS A 67 -1.45 11.89 -16.36
C LYS A 67 -1.49 11.90 -14.83
N ALA A 68 -2.69 11.93 -14.25
CA ALA A 68 -2.85 11.94 -12.79
C ALA A 68 -2.27 10.68 -12.15
N HIS A 69 -2.41 9.52 -12.80
CA HIS A 69 -1.80 8.29 -12.33
C HIS A 69 -0.27 8.28 -12.48
N TYR A 70 0.25 8.77 -13.60
CA TYR A 70 1.68 8.91 -13.83
C TYR A 70 2.34 9.82 -12.78
N ASP A 71 1.75 10.99 -12.52
CA ASP A 71 2.22 11.92 -11.50
C ASP A 71 1.96 11.39 -10.08
N GLY A 72 0.88 10.63 -9.89
CA GLY A 72 0.52 9.98 -8.63
C GLY A 72 1.60 9.02 -8.14
N ILE A 73 2.31 8.36 -9.04
CA ILE A 73 3.46 7.50 -8.69
C ILE A 73 4.54 8.30 -7.98
N VAL A 74 4.87 9.49 -8.49
CA VAL A 74 5.83 10.39 -7.83
C VAL A 74 5.28 10.83 -6.49
N ALA A 75 4.01 11.26 -6.44
CA ALA A 75 3.40 11.78 -5.23
C ALA A 75 3.40 10.77 -4.08
N PHE A 76 2.97 9.53 -4.29
CA PHE A 76 2.94 8.56 -3.19
C PHE A 76 4.34 8.06 -2.80
N SER A 77 5.31 8.03 -3.72
CA SER A 77 6.61 7.39 -3.46
C SER A 77 7.67 8.33 -2.91
N GLN A 78 7.61 9.61 -3.31
CA GLN A 78 8.68 10.58 -3.08
C GLN A 78 8.30 11.67 -2.08
N THR A 79 7.02 11.81 -1.73
CA THR A 79 6.62 12.69 -0.63
C THR A 79 7.05 12.10 0.71
N ASP A 80 7.77 12.91 1.50
CA ASP A 80 8.18 12.56 2.85
C ASP A 80 7.16 13.11 3.86
N PHE A 81 6.44 12.21 4.52
CA PHE A 81 5.44 12.53 5.53
C PHE A 81 5.98 12.50 6.97
N THR A 82 7.30 12.37 7.17
CA THR A 82 7.92 12.21 8.50
C THR A 82 7.50 13.30 9.48
N GLU A 83 7.59 14.56 9.06
CA GLU A 83 7.23 15.70 9.92
C GLU A 83 5.73 15.84 10.13
N ASP A 84 4.92 15.33 9.21
CA ASP A 84 3.45 15.36 9.37
C ASP A 84 2.99 14.31 10.37
N LEU A 85 3.56 13.10 10.33
CA LEU A 85 3.27 12.03 11.29
C LEU A 85 3.58 12.47 12.74
N LYS A 86 4.69 13.19 12.95
CA LYS A 86 5.08 13.71 14.28
C LYS A 86 4.09 14.72 14.87
N LYS A 87 3.31 15.40 14.01
CA LYS A 87 2.31 16.40 14.44
C LYS A 87 0.97 15.77 14.83
N ILE A 88 0.73 14.50 14.49
CA ILE A 88 -0.53 13.82 14.80
C ILE A 88 -0.57 13.51 16.30
N SER A 89 -1.56 14.12 16.98
CA SER A 89 -1.75 14.00 18.44
C SER A 89 -2.96 13.16 18.85
N VAL A 90 -3.87 12.84 17.92
CA VAL A 90 -4.99 11.92 18.16
C VAL A 90 -4.50 10.47 18.16
N PRO A 91 -5.27 9.50 18.70
CA PRO A 91 -4.89 8.10 18.59
C PRO A 91 -4.86 7.64 17.13
N VAL A 92 -3.91 6.76 16.80
CA VAL A 92 -3.68 6.28 15.44
C VAL A 92 -3.54 4.77 15.45
N LEU A 93 -4.40 4.07 14.70
CA LEU A 93 -4.20 2.68 14.35
C LEU A 93 -3.44 2.57 13.04
N VAL A 94 -2.27 1.92 13.07
CA VAL A 94 -1.51 1.53 11.87
C VAL A 94 -1.72 0.03 11.67
N MET A 95 -2.32 -0.34 10.55
CA MET A 95 -2.56 -1.73 10.16
C MET A 95 -1.71 -2.09 8.95
N HIS A 96 -0.96 -3.18 9.02
CA HIS A 96 -0.11 -3.59 7.88
C HIS A 96 0.08 -5.10 7.82
N GLY A 97 -0.06 -5.69 6.64
CA GLY A 97 0.38 -7.06 6.36
C GLY A 97 1.89 -7.15 6.17
N ASP A 98 2.54 -8.15 6.76
CA ASP A 98 4.00 -8.31 6.63
C ASP A 98 4.43 -8.99 5.30
N ASP A 99 3.48 -9.46 4.49
CA ASP A 99 3.70 -9.95 3.11
C ASP A 99 3.25 -8.93 2.04
N ASP A 100 3.19 -7.64 2.40
CA ASP A 100 2.92 -6.56 1.46
C ASP A 100 4.08 -6.39 0.46
N GLN A 101 3.84 -6.79 -0.78
CA GLN A 101 4.79 -6.71 -1.90
C GLN A 101 4.81 -5.34 -2.60
N ILE A 102 3.90 -4.43 -2.26
CA ILE A 102 3.76 -3.10 -2.88
C ILE A 102 4.42 -2.03 -2.01
N VAL A 103 4.12 -2.05 -0.71
CA VAL A 103 4.59 -1.10 0.29
C VAL A 103 5.35 -1.89 1.37
N PRO A 104 6.70 -1.87 1.37
CA PRO A 104 7.49 -2.70 2.28
C PRO A 104 7.20 -2.39 3.75
N TYR A 105 6.71 -3.39 4.48
CA TYR A 105 6.25 -3.31 5.87
C TYR A 105 7.20 -2.55 6.82
N GLU A 106 8.48 -2.94 6.83
CA GLU A 106 9.49 -2.35 7.74
C GLU A 106 9.77 -0.87 7.46
N ASN A 107 9.67 -0.46 6.20
CA ASN A 107 9.94 0.91 5.74
C ASN A 107 8.65 1.74 5.58
N SER A 108 7.56 1.28 6.21
CA SER A 108 6.26 1.93 6.17
C SER A 108 5.52 1.78 7.49
N GLY A 109 4.65 0.77 7.66
CA GLY A 109 3.80 0.60 8.84
C GLY A 109 4.58 0.64 10.16
N VAL A 110 5.73 -0.04 10.22
CA VAL A 110 6.59 -0.03 11.42
C VAL A 110 7.13 1.38 11.73
N LEU A 111 7.58 2.14 10.72
CA LEU A 111 8.08 3.50 10.91
C LEU A 111 6.95 4.47 11.25
N SER A 112 5.80 4.36 10.57
CA SER A 112 4.64 5.21 10.82
C SER A 112 4.16 5.08 12.26
N ALA A 113 4.02 3.85 12.77
CA ALA A 113 3.60 3.63 14.15
C ALA A 113 4.59 4.16 15.20
N LYS A 114 5.90 4.18 14.88
CA LYS A 114 6.94 4.77 15.73
C LYS A 114 6.95 6.31 15.70
N LEU A 115 6.55 6.92 14.58
CA LEU A 115 6.61 8.37 14.38
C LEU A 115 5.41 9.12 14.95
N VAL A 116 4.22 8.51 14.91
CA VAL A 116 3.01 9.11 15.51
C VAL A 116 3.07 9.03 17.04
N GLN A 117 2.51 10.02 17.73
CA GLN A 117 2.64 10.12 19.19
C GLN A 117 1.85 9.03 19.93
N ASN A 118 0.66 8.69 19.44
CA ASN A 118 -0.28 7.76 20.04
C ASN A 118 -0.59 6.58 19.09
N GLY A 119 0.46 5.96 18.56
CA GLY A 119 0.38 4.89 17.56
C GLY A 119 0.18 3.50 18.15
N THR A 120 -0.77 2.75 17.60
CA THR A 120 -0.87 1.29 17.77
C THR A 120 -0.59 0.61 16.45
N LEU A 121 0.43 -0.26 16.41
CA LEU A 121 0.69 -1.12 15.25
C LEU A 121 -0.04 -2.45 15.41
N LYS A 122 -0.83 -2.81 14.40
CA LYS A 122 -1.43 -4.13 14.24
C LYS A 122 -0.88 -4.78 12.97
N THR A 123 -0.02 -5.77 13.16
CA THR A 123 0.59 -6.53 12.07
C THR A 123 -0.24 -7.77 11.75
N TYR A 124 -0.46 -8.03 10.47
CA TYR A 124 -1.18 -9.20 9.98
C TYR A 124 -0.23 -10.13 9.22
N HIS A 125 0.11 -11.25 9.85
CA HIS A 125 1.10 -12.18 9.30
C HIS A 125 0.61 -12.83 8.00
N GLY A 126 1.42 -12.75 6.95
CA GLY A 126 1.13 -13.29 5.62
C GLY A 126 0.12 -12.49 4.79
N PHE A 127 -0.35 -11.34 5.29
CA PHE A 127 -1.36 -10.55 4.59
C PHE A 127 -0.71 -9.66 3.51
N SER A 128 -1.37 -9.56 2.35
CA SER A 128 -0.92 -8.75 1.22
C SER A 128 -1.31 -7.28 1.36
N HIS A 129 -0.88 -6.44 0.42
CA HIS A 129 -1.27 -5.03 0.35
C HIS A 129 -2.80 -4.83 0.32
N GLY A 130 -3.49 -5.67 -0.45
CA GLY A 130 -4.94 -5.64 -0.64
C GLY A 130 -5.74 -6.34 0.45
N MET A 131 -5.16 -6.56 1.65
CA MET A 131 -5.78 -7.29 2.76
C MET A 131 -7.18 -6.78 3.16
N LEU A 132 -7.46 -5.50 2.96
CA LEU A 132 -8.79 -4.93 3.21
C LEU A 132 -9.89 -5.55 2.34
N THR A 133 -9.54 -6.03 1.15
CA THR A 133 -10.48 -6.69 0.24
C THR A 133 -10.55 -8.19 0.50
N VAL A 134 -9.39 -8.84 0.67
CA VAL A 134 -9.31 -10.32 0.68
C VAL A 134 -9.34 -10.94 2.09
N ASN A 135 -9.22 -10.13 3.15
CA ASN A 135 -9.26 -10.57 4.55
C ASN A 135 -10.22 -9.70 5.40
N ALA A 136 -11.31 -9.20 4.80
CA ALA A 136 -12.22 -8.25 5.44
C ALA A 136 -12.88 -8.78 6.72
N ASP A 137 -13.07 -10.10 6.84
CA ASP A 137 -13.59 -10.77 8.03
C ASP A 137 -12.68 -10.63 9.26
N VAL A 138 -11.37 -10.53 9.05
CA VAL A 138 -10.37 -10.29 10.10
C VAL A 138 -10.17 -8.79 10.33
N ILE A 139 -10.08 -7.99 9.26
CA ILE A 139 -9.78 -6.55 9.40
C ILE A 139 -10.96 -5.74 9.95
N ASN A 140 -12.20 -6.02 9.50
CA ASN A 140 -13.35 -5.19 9.87
C ASN A 140 -13.62 -5.15 11.39
N PRO A 141 -13.53 -6.28 12.14
CA PRO A 141 -13.65 -6.24 13.59
C PRO A 141 -12.58 -5.39 14.29
N ASP A 142 -11.33 -5.44 13.83
CA ASP A 142 -10.22 -4.67 14.41
C ASP A 142 -10.41 -3.16 14.18
N LEU A 143 -10.84 -2.77 12.97
CA LEU A 143 -11.25 -1.39 12.67
C LEU A 143 -12.40 -0.92 13.57
N LEU A 144 -13.44 -1.74 13.71
CA LEU A 144 -14.60 -1.41 14.54
C LEU A 144 -14.23 -1.29 16.02
N ALA A 145 -13.34 -2.15 16.50
CA ALA A 145 -12.86 -2.12 17.88
C ALA A 145 -12.10 -0.82 18.16
N PHE A 146 -11.23 -0.38 17.25
CA PHE A 146 -10.50 0.88 17.38
C PHE A 146 -11.46 2.09 17.42
N ILE A 147 -12.42 2.15 16.49
CA ILE A 147 -13.40 3.26 16.42
C ILE A 147 -14.27 3.36 17.68
N ARG A 148 -14.53 2.23 18.37
CA ARG A 148 -15.34 2.19 19.60
C ARG A 148 -14.54 2.37 20.89
N ALA A 149 -13.21 2.34 20.82
CA ALA A 149 -12.34 2.49 21.98
C ALA A 149 -12.13 3.97 22.37
N GLU A 150 -12.54 4.89 21.49
CA GLU A 150 -12.62 6.34 21.72
C GLU A 150 -14.05 6.79 22.04
#